data_AF-A0A8J6E7C9-F1
#
_entry.id   AF-A0A8J6E7C9-F1
#
_cell.length_a   1.000
_cell.length_b   1.000
_cell.length_c   1.000
_cell.angle_alpha   90.00
_cell.angle_beta   90.00
_cell.angle_gamma   90.00
#
_symmetry.space_group_name_H-M   'P 1'
#
loop_
_entity.id
_entity.type
_entity.pdbx_description
1 polymer ?
#
loop_
_entity_poly.entity_id
_entity_poly.type
_entity_poly.pdbx_seq_one_letter_code
_entity_poly.pdbx_strand_id
1 'polypeptide(L)'
;CRYHYHCGSLSPGSVSMYNYNISDVKHSEEMKKRLGFCPQFDVKFDPLTVKENLKVFANIKGIQSKQVNAEVQKMISDLHMENIENVEACKLSGGQKRKLTLGIALLGDPQILLLDEPTAGLDPCSRHHIWAWLKEHKVNRVIMFSTQFMDEADLLADRKAVISNGRLKCVGSSLFLKTKWGIGYHLRMQVSPSCDPEQMTSIIQQHIPSSKLSVQNEEQITYTLPFENMDCFSDLFAHLDRYVGQEIVTYGVSMTTLDDVFIKLEGEAELEKGDYSVFSPDQQTTDDIFSAEMEESLLLMSESGNVTLSGFQLWRQQVLAAARIRYLKLKHDTKTFRSM
;
A
#
# COMPACT_ATOMS: atom_id res chain seq x y z
N CYS A 1 19.28 -16.26 12.58
CA CYS A 1 17.98 -16.05 11.91
C CYS A 1 18.13 -16.38 10.43
N ARG A 2 17.67 -17.56 9.99
CA ARG A 2 17.50 -17.86 8.56
C ARG A 2 16.16 -17.29 8.14
N TYR A 3 16.16 -16.24 7.33
CA TYR A 3 14.97 -15.82 6.62
C TYR A 3 14.73 -16.83 5.50
N HIS A 4 13.74 -17.70 5.66
CA HIS A 4 13.26 -18.56 4.59
C HIS A 4 12.30 -17.75 3.72
N TYR A 5 12.83 -17.12 2.67
CA TYR A 5 12.04 -16.74 1.52
C TYR A 5 11.93 -17.99 0.63
N HIS A 6 10.75 -18.62 0.58
CA HIS A 6 10.45 -19.61 -0.45
C HIS A 6 10.15 -18.86 -1.74
N CYS A 7 11.19 -18.55 -2.50
CA CYS A 7 11.10 -18.19 -3.92
C CYS A 7 12.25 -18.91 -4.64
N GLY A 8 11.96 -19.54 -5.78
CA GLY A 8 12.95 -20.27 -6.56
C GLY A 8 14.19 -19.43 -6.83
N SER A 9 15.37 -20.04 -6.66
CA SER A 9 16.67 -19.51 -7.09
C SER A 9 16.91 -18.02 -6.74
N LEU A 10 17.17 -17.71 -5.46
CA LEU A 10 17.78 -16.42 -5.10
C LEU A 10 19.14 -16.30 -5.80
N SER A 11 19.28 -15.32 -6.70
CA SER A 11 20.59 -14.87 -7.15
C SER A 11 21.40 -14.39 -5.93
N PRO A 12 22.70 -14.75 -5.80
CA PRO A 12 23.53 -14.25 -4.71
C PRO A 12 23.65 -12.73 -4.79
N GLY A 13 23.00 -12.02 -3.88
CA GLY A 13 23.09 -10.58 -3.70
C GLY A 13 23.84 -10.24 -2.41
N SER A 14 24.64 -9.17 -2.41
CA SER A 14 25.28 -8.64 -1.21
C SER A 14 24.64 -7.33 -0.80
N VAL A 15 24.37 -7.16 0.49
CA VAL A 15 23.84 -5.90 1.06
C VAL A 15 24.85 -5.37 2.06
N SER A 16 25.15 -4.07 1.96
CA SER A 16 26.04 -3.35 2.87
C SER A 16 25.31 -2.21 3.57
N MET A 17 25.53 -2.05 4.87
CA MET A 17 25.02 -0.96 5.68
C MET A 17 26.17 -0.28 6.41
N TYR A 18 26.30 1.05 6.30
CA TYR A 18 27.46 1.81 6.82
C TYR A 18 28.81 1.25 6.35
N ASN A 19 28.91 0.80 5.10
CA ASN A 19 30.07 0.11 4.52
C ASN A 19 30.44 -1.24 5.18
N TYR A 20 29.60 -1.76 6.08
CA TYR A 20 29.72 -3.12 6.60
C TYR A 20 28.84 -4.06 5.80
N ASN A 21 29.40 -5.20 5.39
CA ASN A 21 28.62 -6.27 4.79
C ASN A 21 27.85 -7.00 5.90
N ILE A 22 26.52 -7.14 5.73
CA ILE A 22 25.65 -7.78 6.74
C ILE A 22 26.01 -9.26 6.96
N SER A 23 26.71 -9.87 5.99
CA SER A 23 27.18 -11.25 6.03
C SER A 23 28.32 -11.47 7.04
N ASP A 24 28.97 -10.41 7.52
CA ASP A 24 30.05 -10.50 8.50
C ASP A 24 29.50 -10.60 9.93
N VAL A 25 29.77 -11.73 10.59
CA VAL A 25 29.17 -12.14 11.88
C VAL A 25 29.51 -11.17 13.01
N LYS A 26 30.72 -10.58 13.03
CA LYS A 26 31.12 -9.67 14.12
C LYS A 26 30.41 -8.32 14.04
N HIS A 27 30.25 -7.78 12.83
CA HIS A 27 29.52 -6.54 12.61
C HIS A 27 28.00 -6.73 12.73
N SER A 28 27.51 -7.97 12.56
CA SER A 28 26.09 -8.33 12.66
C SER A 28 25.50 -8.06 14.06
N GLU A 29 26.19 -8.38 15.15
CA GLU A 29 25.64 -8.20 16.51
C GLU A 29 25.54 -6.73 16.94
N GLU A 30 26.55 -5.92 16.60
CA GLU A 30 26.49 -4.49 16.88
C GLU A 30 25.44 -3.78 15.99
N MET A 31 25.32 -4.19 14.73
CA MET A 31 24.26 -3.70 13.86
C MET A 31 22.87 -4.07 14.37
N LYS A 32 22.65 -5.31 14.84
CA LYS A 32 21.35 -5.76 15.36
C LYS A 32 20.89 -4.91 16.55
N LYS A 33 21.82 -4.42 17.38
CA LYS A 33 21.49 -3.50 18.49
C LYS A 33 21.03 -2.13 18.02
N ARG A 34 21.53 -1.67 16.87
CA ARG A 34 21.22 -0.36 16.27
C ARG A 34 20.06 -0.41 15.28
N LEU A 35 19.56 -1.60 14.96
CA LEU A 35 18.53 -1.87 13.95
C LEU A 35 17.19 -2.23 14.59
N GLY A 36 16.16 -1.47 14.26
CA GLY A 36 14.77 -1.87 14.46
C GLY A 36 14.19 -2.42 13.16
N PHE A 37 13.52 -3.57 13.24
CA PHE A 37 12.89 -4.20 12.08
C PHE A 37 11.42 -4.51 12.39
N CYS A 38 10.52 -4.05 11.53
CA CYS A 38 9.10 -4.36 11.56
C CYS A 38 8.75 -5.11 10.27
N PRO A 39 8.57 -6.44 10.28
CA PRO A 39 8.18 -7.18 9.08
C PRO A 39 6.70 -6.96 8.72
N GLN A 40 6.27 -7.44 7.54
CA GLN A 40 4.86 -7.35 7.13
C GLN A 40 3.91 -8.12 8.07
N PHE A 41 4.37 -9.22 8.66
CA PHE A 41 3.59 -10.01 9.63
C PHE A 41 3.79 -9.52 11.07
N ASP A 42 2.80 -9.75 11.94
CA ASP A 42 2.88 -9.33 13.33
C ASP A 42 3.82 -10.21 14.16
N VAL A 43 4.78 -9.59 14.85
CA VAL A 43 5.70 -10.25 15.77
C VAL A 43 5.23 -10.03 17.20
N LYS A 44 4.75 -11.09 17.85
CA LYS A 44 4.21 -11.05 19.23
C LYS A 44 4.14 -12.45 19.83
N PHE A 45 4.08 -12.50 21.16
CA PHE A 45 3.70 -13.68 21.93
C PHE A 45 2.22 -13.56 22.30
N ASP A 46 1.39 -14.36 21.65
CA ASP A 46 -0.07 -14.34 21.81
C ASP A 46 -0.58 -14.49 23.27
N PRO A 47 0.03 -15.33 24.13
CA PRO A 47 -0.41 -15.49 25.52
C PRO A 47 -0.04 -14.31 26.43
N LEU A 48 0.88 -13.43 26.00
CA LEU A 48 1.37 -12.33 26.81
C LEU A 48 0.55 -11.06 26.55
N THR A 49 0.45 -10.21 27.57
CA THR A 49 -0.12 -8.86 27.41
C THR A 49 0.76 -7.96 26.54
N VAL A 50 0.23 -6.83 26.08
CA VAL A 50 0.99 -5.80 25.35
C VAL A 50 2.24 -5.38 26.13
N LYS A 51 2.08 -5.06 27.42
CA LYS A 51 3.18 -4.65 28.31
C LYS A 51 4.21 -5.74 28.50
N GLU A 52 3.79 -6.99 28.68
CA GLU A 52 4.69 -8.13 28.82
C GLU A 52 5.45 -8.43 27.53
N ASN A 53 4.78 -8.36 26.37
CA ASN A 53 5.43 -8.47 25.06
C ASN A 53 6.56 -7.45 24.93
N LEU A 54 6.27 -6.17 25.17
CA LEU A 54 7.26 -5.11 25.10
C LEU A 54 8.43 -5.33 26.07
N LYS A 55 8.16 -5.78 27.30
CA LYS A 55 9.22 -6.13 28.28
C LYS A 55 10.10 -7.28 27.80
N VAL A 56 9.51 -8.34 27.26
CA VAL A 56 10.27 -9.49 26.74
C VAL A 56 11.17 -9.04 25.60
N PHE A 57 10.65 -8.30 24.62
CA PHE A 57 11.46 -7.80 23.50
C PHE A 57 12.50 -6.76 23.91
N ALA A 58 12.21 -5.91 24.91
CA ALA A 58 13.18 -4.98 25.49
C ALA A 58 14.39 -5.73 26.07
N ASN A 59 14.15 -6.81 26.80
CA ASN A 59 15.21 -7.67 27.34
C ASN A 59 15.99 -8.39 26.23
N ILE A 60 15.31 -8.92 25.20
CA ILE A 60 15.95 -9.58 24.05
C ILE A 60 16.86 -8.60 23.29
N LYS A 61 16.44 -7.34 23.16
CA LYS A 61 17.25 -6.27 22.55
C LYS A 61 18.42 -5.81 23.42
N GLY A 62 18.51 -6.28 24.67
CA GLY A 62 19.61 -5.95 25.57
C GLY A 62 19.48 -4.59 26.26
N ILE A 63 18.26 -4.05 26.39
CA ILE A 63 18.00 -2.85 27.19
C ILE A 63 18.29 -3.17 28.66
N GLN A 64 18.97 -2.26 29.37
CA GLN A 64 19.33 -2.50 30.77
C GLN A 64 18.08 -2.67 31.62
N SER A 65 18.05 -3.68 32.51
CA SER A 65 16.85 -4.02 33.30
C SER A 65 16.28 -2.85 34.12
N LYS A 66 17.13 -1.89 34.53
CA LYS A 66 16.72 -0.67 35.23
C LYS A 66 15.93 0.30 34.36
N GLN A 67 16.16 0.28 33.04
CA GLN A 67 15.54 1.17 32.05
C GLN A 67 14.33 0.52 31.36
N VAL A 68 14.24 -0.82 31.34
CA VAL A 68 13.18 -1.56 30.63
C VAL A 68 11.78 -1.04 30.95
N ASN A 69 11.44 -0.83 32.22
CA ASN A 69 10.10 -0.36 32.58
C ASN A 69 9.83 1.06 32.05
N ALA A 70 10.82 1.95 32.10
CA ALA A 70 10.68 3.32 31.60
C ALA A 70 10.51 3.34 30.06
N GLU A 71 11.35 2.58 29.35
CA GLU A 71 11.28 2.44 27.89
C GLU A 71 9.94 1.84 27.44
N VAL A 72 9.46 0.80 28.12
CA VAL A 72 8.18 0.16 27.79
C VAL A 72 7.01 1.11 28.02
N GLN A 73 6.99 1.86 29.12
CA GLN A 73 5.92 2.82 29.39
C GLN A 73 5.96 3.99 28.42
N LYS A 74 7.17 4.49 28.07
CA LYS A 74 7.33 5.48 27.00
C LYS A 74 6.75 4.95 25.69
N MET A 75 7.09 3.73 25.28
CA MET A 75 6.60 3.16 24.02
C MET A 75 5.08 2.95 23.99
N ILE A 76 4.50 2.56 25.12
CA ILE A 76 3.03 2.44 25.26
C ILE A 76 2.37 3.81 25.06
N SER A 77 2.96 4.86 25.64
CA SER A 77 2.42 6.21 25.50
C SER A 77 2.64 6.79 24.11
N ASP A 78 3.83 6.65 23.55
CA ASP A 78 4.17 7.10 22.20
C ASP A 78 3.22 6.53 21.12
N LEU A 79 2.70 5.30 21.31
CA LEU A 79 1.78 4.64 20.39
C LEU A 79 0.30 4.70 20.80
N HIS A 80 -0.03 5.42 21.88
CA HIS A 80 -1.37 5.51 22.46
C HIS A 80 -2.01 4.13 22.73
N MET A 81 -1.29 3.28 23.46
CA MET A 81 -1.71 1.91 23.80
C MET A 81 -2.05 1.73 25.29
N GLU A 82 -2.21 2.81 26.06
CA GLU A 82 -2.45 2.78 27.51
C GLU A 82 -3.72 1.99 27.86
N ASN A 83 -4.79 2.16 27.07
CA ASN A 83 -6.07 1.48 27.31
C ASN A 83 -6.01 -0.05 27.10
N ILE A 84 -4.95 -0.55 26.46
CA ILE A 84 -4.79 -1.96 26.11
C ILE A 84 -3.50 -2.58 26.66
N GLU A 85 -2.76 -1.87 27.52
CA GLU A 85 -1.43 -2.33 27.97
C GLU A 85 -1.47 -3.70 28.69
N ASN A 86 -2.57 -3.99 29.37
CA ASN A 86 -2.78 -5.22 30.14
C ASN A 86 -3.68 -6.23 29.41
N VAL A 87 -3.95 -6.04 28.12
CA VAL A 87 -4.72 -6.96 27.28
C VAL A 87 -3.77 -7.94 26.59
N GLU A 88 -4.14 -9.22 26.57
CA GLU A 88 -3.41 -10.29 25.86
C GLU A 88 -3.34 -10.01 24.36
N ALA A 89 -2.17 -10.26 23.76
CA ALA A 89 -1.88 -9.97 22.37
C ALA A 89 -2.81 -10.73 21.39
N CYS A 90 -3.30 -11.91 21.77
CA CYS A 90 -4.25 -12.69 20.98
C CYS A 90 -5.61 -11.97 20.79
N LYS A 91 -6.04 -11.19 21.79
CA LYS A 91 -7.34 -10.47 21.84
C LYS A 91 -7.31 -9.12 21.12
N LEU A 92 -6.14 -8.66 20.69
CA LEU A 92 -5.99 -7.39 19.98
C LEU A 92 -6.59 -7.45 18.56
N SER A 93 -7.10 -6.31 18.10
CA SER A 93 -7.48 -6.12 16.69
C SER A 93 -6.25 -6.18 15.78
N GLY A 94 -6.45 -6.38 14.47
CA GLY A 94 -5.33 -6.41 13.51
C GLY A 94 -4.46 -5.16 13.59
N GLY A 95 -5.08 -3.98 13.63
CA GLY A 95 -4.34 -2.73 13.77
C GLY A 95 -3.60 -2.58 15.11
N GLN A 96 -4.19 -3.06 16.21
CA GLN A 96 -3.50 -3.04 17.51
C GLN A 96 -2.29 -4.00 17.54
N LYS A 97 -2.41 -5.17 16.88
CA LYS A 97 -1.28 -6.10 16.71
C LYS A 97 -0.16 -5.45 15.88
N ARG A 98 -0.53 -4.72 14.83
CA ARG A 98 0.42 -3.96 14.01
C ARG A 98 1.15 -2.89 14.83
N LYS A 99 0.43 -2.13 15.66
CA LYS A 99 1.03 -1.15 16.58
C LYS A 99 2.01 -1.81 17.56
N LEU A 100 1.65 -2.96 18.13
CA LEU A 100 2.55 -3.69 19.03
C LEU A 100 3.84 -4.12 18.30
N THR A 101 3.72 -4.67 17.09
CA THR A 101 4.87 -5.05 16.27
C THR A 101 5.77 -3.85 15.94
N LEU A 102 5.17 -2.71 15.60
CA LEU A 102 5.90 -1.45 15.39
C LEU A 102 6.59 -1.00 16.67
N GLY A 103 5.90 -1.01 17.82
CA GLY A 103 6.50 -0.68 19.11
C GLY A 103 7.70 -1.56 19.44
N ILE A 104 7.61 -2.86 19.18
CA ILE A 104 8.74 -3.79 19.33
C ILE A 104 9.92 -3.36 18.46
N ALA A 105 9.69 -2.97 17.21
CA ALA A 105 10.74 -2.48 16.32
C ALA A 105 11.41 -1.20 16.85
N LEU A 106 10.63 -0.29 17.44
CA LEU A 106 11.08 1.01 17.96
C LEU A 106 11.77 0.96 19.34
N LEU A 107 11.55 -0.09 20.12
CA LEU A 107 12.17 -0.27 21.44
C LEU A 107 13.70 -0.12 21.39
N GLY A 108 14.26 0.62 22.35
CA GLY A 108 15.71 0.79 22.52
C GLY A 108 16.33 1.83 21.59
N ASP A 109 15.54 2.73 21.04
CA ASP A 109 16.00 3.89 20.25
C ASP A 109 16.97 3.52 19.09
N PRO A 110 16.56 2.62 18.18
CA PRO A 110 17.43 2.19 17.09
C PRO A 110 17.74 3.36 16.13
N GLN A 111 19.00 3.41 15.67
CA GLN A 111 19.50 4.39 14.69
C GLN A 111 18.99 4.09 13.27
N ILE A 112 18.68 2.82 12.98
CA ILE A 112 18.19 2.37 11.68
C ILE A 112 16.86 1.68 11.88
N LEU A 113 15.85 2.09 11.12
CA LEU A 113 14.53 1.48 11.10
C LEU A 113 14.23 0.93 9.72
N LEU A 114 13.91 -0.35 9.66
CA LEU A 114 13.44 -1.05 8.46
C LEU A 114 12.00 -1.48 8.70
N LEU A 115 11.05 -0.84 8.04
CA LEU A 115 9.63 -0.99 8.32
C LEU A 115 8.88 -1.48 7.08
N ASP A 116 8.33 -2.69 7.14
CA ASP A 116 7.60 -3.29 6.03
C ASP A 116 6.09 -3.08 6.21
N GLU A 117 5.53 -2.14 5.43
CA GLU A 117 4.14 -1.66 5.50
C GLU A 117 3.67 -1.26 6.91
N PRO A 118 4.39 -0.39 7.65
CA PRO A 118 4.20 -0.18 9.10
C PRO A 118 2.78 0.24 9.51
N THR A 119 2.01 0.83 8.60
CA THR A 119 0.67 1.35 8.88
C THR A 119 -0.47 0.57 8.22
N ALA A 120 -0.16 -0.58 7.61
CA ALA A 120 -1.17 -1.46 7.02
C ALA A 120 -2.17 -1.97 8.07
N GLY A 121 -3.47 -1.91 7.75
CA GLY A 121 -4.54 -2.37 8.63
C GLY A 121 -4.86 -1.44 9.82
N LEU A 122 -4.22 -0.27 9.90
CA LEU A 122 -4.56 0.77 10.87
C LEU A 122 -5.70 1.64 10.39
N ASP A 123 -6.55 2.06 11.33
CA ASP A 123 -7.52 3.12 11.12
C ASP A 123 -6.83 4.46 10.78
N PRO A 124 -7.54 5.40 10.11
CA PRO A 124 -6.94 6.66 9.68
C PRO A 124 -6.31 7.48 10.81
N CYS A 125 -6.91 7.50 12.00
CA CYS A 125 -6.40 8.30 13.14
C CYS A 125 -5.10 7.70 13.67
N SER A 126 -5.08 6.39 13.90
CA SER A 126 -3.91 5.62 14.31
C SER A 126 -2.73 5.76 13.33
N ARG A 127 -3.03 5.78 12.03
CA ARG A 127 -2.03 5.99 10.97
C ARG A 127 -1.39 7.38 11.07
N HIS A 128 -2.20 8.43 11.15
CA HIS A 128 -1.70 9.80 11.28
C HIS A 128 -0.85 9.98 12.55
N HIS A 129 -1.21 9.33 13.64
CA HIS A 129 -0.42 9.35 14.88
C HIS A 129 0.98 8.75 14.69
N ILE A 130 1.07 7.59 14.04
CA ILE A 130 2.37 6.97 13.71
C ILE A 130 3.16 7.83 12.74
N TRP A 131 2.52 8.44 11.75
CA TRP A 131 3.16 9.34 10.81
C TRP A 131 3.77 10.55 11.53
N ALA A 132 3.03 11.16 12.45
CA ALA A 132 3.54 12.25 13.27
C ALA A 132 4.74 11.80 14.10
N TRP A 133 4.64 10.64 14.78
CA TRP A 133 5.73 10.10 15.57
C TRP A 133 7.00 9.84 14.73
N LEU A 134 6.86 9.18 13.57
CA LEU A 134 7.99 8.90 12.66
C LEU A 134 8.62 10.19 12.14
N LYS A 135 7.82 11.21 11.84
CA LYS A 135 8.29 12.50 11.35
C LYS A 135 9.05 13.27 12.43
N GLU A 136 8.60 13.24 13.68
CA GLU A 136 9.27 13.88 14.82
C GLU A 136 10.57 13.17 15.19
N HIS A 137 10.60 11.84 15.09
CA HIS A 137 11.73 11.00 15.49
C HIS A 137 12.69 10.66 14.34
N LYS A 138 12.59 11.31 13.18
CA LYS A 138 13.49 11.07 12.04
C LYS A 138 14.90 11.65 12.22
N VAL A 139 15.07 12.64 13.10
CA VAL A 139 16.36 13.31 13.30
C VAL A 139 17.39 12.31 13.84
N ASN A 140 18.58 12.29 13.25
CA ASN A 140 19.68 11.37 13.57
C ASN A 140 19.33 9.87 13.37
N ARG A 141 18.30 9.55 12.60
CA ARG A 141 17.92 8.18 12.24
C ARG A 141 17.83 7.99 10.74
N VAL A 142 18.04 6.75 10.31
CA VAL A 142 17.73 6.31 8.95
C VAL A 142 16.48 5.46 9.02
N ILE A 143 15.40 5.92 8.39
CA ILE A 143 14.14 5.18 8.31
C ILE A 143 13.93 4.78 6.86
N MET A 144 13.89 3.48 6.60
CA MET A 144 13.49 2.92 5.32
C MET A 144 12.20 2.15 5.53
N PHE A 145 11.17 2.47 4.76
CA PHE A 145 9.90 1.79 4.83
C PHE A 145 9.34 1.49 3.45
N SER A 146 8.61 0.38 3.34
CA SER A 146 7.76 0.07 2.20
C SER A 146 6.33 0.53 2.51
N THR A 147 5.62 1.02 1.49
CA THR A 147 4.20 1.35 1.61
C THR A 147 3.53 1.23 0.25
N GLN A 148 2.25 0.88 0.28
CA GLN A 148 1.33 0.96 -0.84
C GLN A 148 0.58 2.30 -0.88
N PHE A 149 0.68 3.12 0.17
CA PHE A 149 0.00 4.41 0.26
C PHE A 149 0.92 5.54 -0.22
N MET A 150 0.60 6.13 -1.37
CA MET A 150 1.40 7.20 -1.94
C MET A 150 1.43 8.46 -1.06
N ASP A 151 0.34 8.76 -0.35
CA ASP A 151 0.29 9.85 0.62
C ASP A 151 1.28 9.66 1.78
N GLU A 152 1.47 8.42 2.23
CA GLU A 152 2.44 8.08 3.28
C GLU A 152 3.87 8.38 2.80
N ALA A 153 4.17 7.93 1.58
CA ALA A 153 5.45 8.19 0.95
C ALA A 153 5.66 9.70 0.76
N ASP A 154 4.66 10.44 0.26
CA ASP A 154 4.75 11.87 0.01
C ASP A 154 5.05 12.64 1.31
N LEU A 155 4.32 12.33 2.39
CA LEU A 155 4.41 13.02 3.67
C LEU A 155 5.68 12.70 4.48
N LEU A 156 6.09 11.43 4.51
CA LEU A 156 7.15 10.97 5.42
C LEU A 156 8.53 10.88 4.77
N ALA A 157 8.61 10.48 3.50
CA ALA A 157 9.88 10.10 2.90
C ALA A 157 10.59 11.30 2.26
N ASP A 158 11.86 11.53 2.61
CA ASP A 158 12.67 12.55 1.94
C ASP A 158 13.03 12.13 0.49
N ARG A 159 13.16 10.81 0.25
CA ARG A 159 13.39 10.19 -1.07
C ARG A 159 12.55 8.93 -1.21
N LYS A 160 12.04 8.70 -2.43
CA LYS A 160 11.24 7.55 -2.81
C LYS A 160 11.98 6.71 -3.83
N ALA A 161 11.78 5.40 -3.78
CA ALA A 161 12.26 4.44 -4.76
C ALA A 161 11.07 3.63 -5.26
N VAL A 162 10.77 3.73 -6.56
CA VAL A 162 9.70 2.94 -7.17
C VAL A 162 10.31 1.68 -7.79
N ILE A 163 9.81 0.53 -7.36
CA ILE A 163 10.24 -0.78 -7.83
C ILE A 163 9.07 -1.41 -8.57
N SER A 164 9.31 -1.92 -9.77
CA SER A 164 8.32 -2.66 -10.56
C SER A 164 9.01 -3.80 -11.31
N ASN A 165 8.37 -4.97 -11.37
CA ASN A 165 8.91 -6.17 -12.02
C ASN A 165 10.34 -6.53 -11.55
N GLY A 166 10.61 -6.38 -10.25
CA GLY A 166 11.93 -6.67 -9.66
C GLY A 166 13.05 -5.69 -10.02
N ARG A 167 12.73 -4.56 -10.70
CA ARG A 167 13.71 -3.54 -11.09
C ARG A 167 13.37 -2.19 -10.47
N LEU A 168 14.40 -1.44 -10.12
CA LEU A 168 14.27 -0.06 -9.68
C LEU A 168 13.97 0.84 -10.88
N LYS A 169 12.76 1.38 -10.95
CA LYS A 169 12.31 2.20 -12.08
C LYS A 169 12.71 3.67 -11.91
N CYS A 170 12.54 4.23 -10.72
CA CYS A 170 12.95 5.60 -10.45
C CYS A 170 13.27 5.83 -8.96
N VAL A 171 14.09 6.86 -8.70
CA VAL A 171 14.42 7.33 -7.35
C VAL A 171 14.46 8.84 -7.33
N GLY A 172 13.87 9.47 -6.32
CA GLY A 172 13.95 10.92 -6.13
C GLY A 172 13.05 11.45 -5.02
N SER A 173 13.08 12.76 -4.80
CA SER A 173 12.08 13.44 -3.96
C SER A 173 10.72 13.48 -4.67
N SER A 174 9.64 13.78 -3.94
CA SER A 174 8.31 13.93 -4.56
C SER A 174 8.32 14.96 -5.67
N LEU A 175 8.93 16.12 -5.41
CA LEU A 175 9.01 17.20 -6.38
C LEU A 175 9.77 16.74 -7.62
N PHE A 176 10.91 16.07 -7.45
CA PHE A 176 11.69 15.55 -8.57
C PHE A 176 10.89 14.54 -9.40
N LEU A 177 10.22 13.58 -8.75
CA LEU A 177 9.45 12.56 -9.43
C LEU A 177 8.25 13.16 -10.18
N LYS A 178 7.51 14.07 -9.53
CA LYS A 178 6.44 14.84 -10.18
C LYS A 178 7.00 15.64 -11.36
N THR A 179 8.13 16.32 -11.20
CA THR A 179 8.79 17.09 -12.29
C THR A 179 9.14 16.22 -13.48
N LYS A 180 9.84 15.11 -13.23
CA LYS A 180 10.35 14.23 -14.28
C LYS A 180 9.22 13.55 -15.07
N TRP A 181 8.15 13.17 -14.39
CA TRP A 181 7.07 12.38 -14.98
C TRP A 181 5.83 13.21 -15.36
N GLY A 182 5.85 14.51 -15.07
CA GLY A 182 4.90 15.52 -15.50
C GLY A 182 4.32 16.27 -14.31
N ILE A 183 4.82 17.49 -14.04
CA ILE A 183 4.06 18.42 -13.20
C ILE A 183 2.99 19.01 -14.11
N GLY A 184 1.75 18.66 -13.82
CA GLY A 184 0.62 19.36 -14.37
C GLY A 184 -0.46 19.56 -13.33
N TYR A 185 -1.38 20.43 -13.69
CA TYR A 185 -2.68 20.48 -13.08
C TYR A 185 -3.65 19.67 -13.94
N HIS A 186 -4.50 18.89 -13.30
CA HIS A 186 -5.58 18.18 -13.95
C HIS A 186 -6.85 19.02 -13.79
N LEU A 187 -7.27 19.67 -14.87
CA LEU A 187 -8.57 20.31 -14.96
C LEU A 187 -9.59 19.23 -15.31
N ARG A 188 -10.42 18.86 -14.33
CA ARG A 188 -11.52 17.91 -14.49
C ARG A 188 -12.82 18.68 -14.60
N MET A 189 -13.54 18.48 -15.68
CA MET A 189 -14.84 19.10 -15.93
C MET A 189 -15.88 18.01 -16.08
N GLN A 190 -16.96 18.13 -15.32
CA GLN A 190 -18.17 17.37 -15.56
C GLN A 190 -19.02 18.14 -16.56
N VAL A 191 -19.30 17.51 -17.70
CA VAL A 191 -19.98 18.14 -18.83
C VAL A 191 -21.38 17.57 -19.01
N SER A 192 -22.26 18.39 -19.58
CA SER A 192 -23.59 17.95 -19.99
C SER A 192 -23.52 17.21 -21.34
N PRO A 193 -24.47 16.32 -21.66
CA PRO A 193 -24.47 15.58 -22.93
C PRO A 193 -24.53 16.45 -24.20
N SER A 194 -24.93 17.72 -24.06
CA SER A 194 -24.97 18.73 -25.12
C SER A 194 -23.65 19.48 -25.32
N CYS A 195 -22.61 19.17 -24.55
CA CYS A 195 -21.31 19.83 -24.63
C CYS A 195 -20.55 19.39 -25.87
N ASP A 196 -20.01 20.35 -26.61
CA ASP A 196 -19.05 20.06 -27.69
C ASP A 196 -17.61 19.99 -27.12
N PRO A 197 -16.96 18.82 -27.09
CA PRO A 197 -15.60 18.69 -26.58
C PRO A 197 -14.56 19.46 -27.40
N GLU A 198 -14.80 19.70 -28.69
CA GLU A 198 -13.86 20.47 -29.55
C GLU A 198 -13.88 21.96 -29.21
N GLN A 199 -15.08 22.51 -28.98
CA GLN A 199 -15.26 23.87 -28.49
C GLN A 199 -14.53 24.07 -27.14
N MET A 200 -14.73 23.13 -26.21
CA MET A 200 -14.10 23.20 -24.89
C MET A 200 -12.58 23.09 -24.95
N THR A 201 -12.07 22.21 -25.83
CA THR A 201 -10.62 22.08 -26.09
C THR A 201 -10.05 23.38 -26.67
N SER A 202 -10.77 24.01 -27.60
CA SER A 202 -10.35 25.28 -28.22
C SER A 202 -10.28 26.41 -27.20
N ILE A 203 -11.25 26.51 -26.29
CA ILE A 203 -11.27 27.51 -25.21
C ILE A 203 -10.06 27.32 -24.27
N ILE A 204 -9.77 26.08 -23.89
CA ILE A 204 -8.63 25.78 -23.02
C ILE A 204 -7.31 26.06 -23.73
N GLN A 205 -7.17 25.67 -24.99
CA GLN A 205 -5.96 25.91 -25.78
C GLN A 205 -5.74 27.39 -26.11
N GLN A 206 -6.80 28.20 -26.19
CA GLN A 206 -6.69 29.65 -26.36
C GLN A 206 -5.96 30.31 -25.19
N HIS A 207 -6.22 29.86 -23.96
CA HIS A 207 -5.56 30.36 -22.76
C HIS A 207 -4.25 29.64 -22.46
N ILE A 208 -4.22 28.32 -22.69
CA ILE A 208 -3.09 27.44 -22.39
C ILE A 208 -2.83 26.53 -23.59
N PRO A 209 -2.03 26.99 -24.58
CA PRO A 209 -1.77 26.26 -25.83
C PRO A 209 -1.10 24.89 -25.60
N SER A 210 -0.35 24.76 -24.53
CA SER A 210 0.38 23.54 -24.17
C SER A 210 -0.47 22.53 -23.37
N SER A 211 -1.78 22.74 -23.28
CA SER A 211 -2.71 21.81 -22.62
C SER A 211 -2.87 20.52 -23.42
N LYS A 212 -2.97 19.38 -22.70
CA LYS A 212 -3.17 18.06 -23.30
C LYS A 212 -4.46 17.45 -22.79
N LEU A 213 -5.31 16.97 -23.70
CA LEU A 213 -6.48 16.19 -23.34
C LEU A 213 -6.01 14.81 -22.86
N SER A 214 -6.36 14.45 -21.62
CA SER A 214 -5.98 13.17 -21.01
C SER A 214 -7.09 12.13 -21.08
N VAL A 215 -8.32 12.53 -20.74
CA VAL A 215 -9.49 11.64 -20.68
C VAL A 215 -10.69 12.38 -21.23
N GLN A 216 -11.47 11.72 -22.07
CA GLN A 216 -12.72 12.22 -22.63
C GLN A 216 -13.78 11.13 -22.58
N ASN A 217 -14.80 11.35 -21.75
CA ASN A 217 -15.99 10.52 -21.62
C ASN A 217 -17.24 11.41 -21.84
N GLU A 218 -18.42 10.81 -22.02
CA GLU A 218 -19.68 11.55 -22.26
C GLU A 218 -20.04 12.52 -21.11
N GLU A 219 -19.65 12.19 -19.87
CA GLU A 219 -19.97 12.99 -18.68
C GLU A 219 -18.77 13.77 -18.12
N GLN A 220 -17.55 13.47 -18.57
CA GLN A 220 -16.33 14.03 -17.98
C GLN A 220 -15.22 14.24 -19.00
N ILE A 221 -14.62 15.43 -18.96
CA ILE A 221 -13.42 15.78 -19.75
C ILE A 221 -12.30 16.19 -18.81
N THR A 222 -11.11 15.65 -19.01
CA THR A 222 -9.92 15.95 -18.18
C THR A 222 -8.76 16.42 -19.03
N TYR A 223 -8.21 17.59 -18.69
CA TYR A 223 -7.04 18.17 -19.33
C TYR A 223 -5.85 18.20 -18.36
N THR A 224 -4.66 17.94 -18.89
CA THR A 224 -3.38 18.21 -18.20
C THR A 224 -2.89 19.59 -18.63
N LEU A 225 -2.77 20.49 -17.67
CA LEU A 225 -2.27 21.84 -17.84
C LEU A 225 -0.84 21.91 -17.29
N PRO A 226 0.14 22.49 -18.01
CA PRO A 226 1.50 22.64 -17.52
C PRO A 226 1.58 23.61 -16.33
N PHE A 227 2.57 23.40 -15.46
CA PHE A 227 2.84 24.26 -14.31
C PHE A 227 3.22 25.70 -14.69
N GLU A 228 3.90 25.87 -15.82
CA GLU A 228 4.45 27.15 -16.28
C GLU A 228 3.36 28.19 -16.62
N ASN A 229 2.13 27.75 -16.87
CA ASN A 229 1.00 28.61 -17.26
C ASN A 229 0.04 28.92 -16.10
N MET A 230 0.50 28.78 -14.85
CA MET A 230 -0.35 29.01 -13.66
C MET A 230 -0.96 30.42 -13.65
N ASP A 231 -0.25 31.42 -14.18
CA ASP A 231 -0.72 32.81 -14.23
C ASP A 231 -1.98 32.98 -15.10
N CYS A 232 -2.17 32.12 -16.10
CA CYS A 232 -3.33 32.15 -17.01
C CYS A 232 -4.58 31.46 -16.44
N PHE A 233 -4.47 30.81 -15.28
CA PHE A 233 -5.57 30.00 -14.72
C PHE A 233 -6.76 30.87 -14.32
N SER A 234 -6.51 32.07 -13.78
CA SER A 234 -7.59 33.00 -13.40
C SER A 234 -8.46 33.37 -14.61
N ASP A 235 -7.84 33.70 -15.74
CA ASP A 235 -8.56 34.08 -16.96
C ASP A 235 -9.27 32.87 -17.59
N LEU A 236 -8.65 31.68 -17.52
CA LEU A 236 -9.28 30.43 -17.92
C LEU A 236 -10.55 30.16 -17.11
N PHE A 237 -10.47 30.22 -15.78
CA PHE A 237 -11.62 29.97 -14.89
C PHE A 237 -12.75 30.99 -15.11
N ALA A 238 -12.41 32.27 -15.24
CA ALA A 238 -13.38 33.31 -15.56
C ALA A 238 -14.07 33.08 -16.93
N HIS A 239 -13.38 32.44 -17.87
CA HIS A 239 -13.98 32.05 -19.15
C HIS A 239 -14.88 30.82 -18.99
N LEU A 240 -14.43 29.78 -18.29
CA LEU A 240 -15.20 28.55 -18.03
C LEU A 240 -16.47 28.82 -17.22
N ASP A 241 -16.43 29.76 -16.28
CA ASP A 241 -17.58 30.16 -15.45
C ASP A 241 -18.80 30.63 -16.28
N ARG A 242 -18.58 31.10 -17.51
CA ARG A 242 -19.67 31.51 -18.42
C ARG A 242 -20.46 30.34 -18.98
N TYR A 243 -19.84 29.16 -19.03
CA TYR A 243 -20.40 27.92 -19.53
C TYR A 243 -20.95 27.02 -18.41
N VAL A 244 -20.69 27.39 -17.14
CA VAL A 244 -21.25 26.70 -15.98
C VAL A 244 -22.77 26.90 -15.95
N GLY A 245 -23.51 25.78 -15.87
CA GLY A 245 -24.97 25.74 -15.93
C GLY A 245 -25.56 25.64 -17.34
N GLN A 246 -24.73 25.61 -18.39
CA GLN A 246 -25.14 25.32 -19.76
C GLN A 246 -24.49 24.03 -20.25
N GLU A 247 -23.19 24.07 -20.52
CA GLU A 247 -22.42 22.94 -21.04
C GLU A 247 -21.58 22.26 -19.94
N ILE A 248 -21.13 23.04 -18.95
CA ILE A 248 -20.36 22.55 -17.80
C ILE A 248 -21.28 22.47 -16.59
N VAL A 249 -21.32 21.30 -15.94
CA VAL A 249 -22.04 21.12 -14.67
C VAL A 249 -21.18 21.65 -13.51
N THR A 250 -19.93 21.22 -13.47
CA THR A 250 -18.94 21.64 -12.47
C THR A 250 -17.54 21.37 -13.00
N TYR A 251 -16.56 22.11 -12.51
CA TYR A 251 -15.16 21.83 -12.78
C TYR A 251 -14.30 21.98 -11.53
N GLY A 252 -13.17 21.30 -11.53
CA GLY A 252 -12.18 21.36 -10.47
C GLY A 252 -10.78 21.19 -11.03
N VAL A 253 -9.81 21.77 -10.33
CA VAL A 253 -8.40 21.66 -10.67
C VAL A 253 -7.67 20.97 -9.53
N SER A 254 -6.95 19.90 -9.86
CA SER A 254 -6.09 19.18 -8.91
C SER A 254 -4.65 19.14 -9.41
N MET A 255 -3.68 18.97 -8.52
CA MET A 255 -2.28 18.76 -8.89
C MET A 255 -2.00 17.28 -9.15
N THR A 256 -1.02 16.99 -10.00
CA THR A 256 -0.49 15.63 -10.17
C THR A 256 0.00 15.06 -8.83
N THR A 257 -0.53 13.90 -8.44
CA THR A 257 -0.15 13.19 -7.22
C THR A 257 0.98 12.19 -7.50
N LEU A 258 1.51 11.55 -6.45
CA LEU A 258 2.44 10.43 -6.65
C LEU A 258 1.73 9.21 -7.24
N ASP A 259 0.43 9.03 -7.04
CA ASP A 259 -0.36 7.98 -7.70
C ASP A 259 -0.37 8.15 -9.21
N ASP A 260 -0.57 9.37 -9.71
CA ASP A 260 -0.54 9.66 -11.16
C ASP A 260 0.83 9.31 -11.76
N VAL A 261 1.92 9.65 -11.04
CA VAL A 261 3.29 9.29 -11.43
C VAL A 261 3.47 7.76 -11.44
N PHE A 262 2.93 7.06 -10.45
CA PHE A 262 3.02 5.61 -10.35
C PHE A 262 2.28 4.91 -11.50
N ILE A 263 1.04 5.30 -11.79
CA ILE A 263 0.25 4.75 -12.90
C ILE A 263 0.97 4.93 -14.24
N LYS A 264 1.56 6.12 -14.46
CA LYS A 264 2.32 6.39 -15.69
C LYS A 264 3.57 5.53 -15.82
N LEU A 265 4.29 5.31 -14.71
CA LEU A 265 5.46 4.44 -14.67
C LEU A 265 5.12 2.97 -14.96
N GLU A 266 3.96 2.50 -14.51
CA GLU A 266 3.50 1.14 -14.81
C GLU A 266 3.04 1.01 -16.26
N GLY A 267 2.27 1.97 -16.78
CA GLY A 267 1.82 1.98 -18.18
C GLY A 267 2.99 2.00 -19.18
N GLU A 268 4.06 2.74 -18.91
CA GLU A 268 5.28 2.70 -19.74
C GLU A 268 6.03 1.37 -19.61
N ALA A 269 6.01 0.73 -18.44
CA ALA A 269 6.64 -0.57 -18.24
C ALA A 269 5.93 -1.70 -19.00
N GLU A 270 4.63 -1.56 -19.29
CA GLU A 270 3.89 -2.46 -20.17
C GLU A 270 4.26 -2.25 -21.65
N LEU A 271 4.46 -1.00 -22.07
CA LEU A 271 4.90 -0.67 -23.43
C LEU A 271 6.34 -1.13 -23.70
N GLU A 272 7.26 -0.99 -22.73
CA GLU A 272 8.63 -1.51 -22.85
C GLU A 272 8.71 -3.05 -22.93
N LYS A 273 7.68 -3.78 -22.44
CA LYS A 273 7.61 -5.23 -22.59
C LYS A 273 7.17 -5.68 -23.99
N GLY A 274 6.58 -4.78 -24.80
CA GLY A 274 6.14 -5.07 -26.16
C GLY A 274 7.29 -5.33 -27.15
N ASP A 275 8.45 -4.69 -26.94
CA ASP A 275 9.56 -4.71 -27.90
C ASP A 275 10.59 -5.84 -27.70
N TYR A 276 10.39 -6.74 -26.73
CA TYR A 276 11.29 -7.89 -26.47
C TYR A 276 10.68 -9.26 -26.79
N SER A 277 9.56 -9.32 -27.53
CA SER A 277 8.83 -10.56 -27.86
C SER A 277 9.13 -11.15 -29.24
N VAL A 278 10.22 -10.75 -29.89
CA VAL A 278 10.72 -11.43 -31.10
C VAL A 278 11.91 -12.29 -30.71
N PHE A 279 11.80 -13.61 -30.96
CA PHE A 279 12.74 -14.71 -30.62
C PHE A 279 12.46 -15.50 -29.33
N SER A 280 11.43 -16.36 -29.35
CA SER A 280 11.58 -17.83 -29.47
C SER A 280 10.23 -18.54 -29.25
N PRO A 281 9.92 -19.62 -30.01
CA PRO A 281 8.63 -20.29 -29.98
C PRO A 281 8.50 -21.33 -28.86
N ASP A 282 7.26 -21.49 -28.40
CA ASP A 282 6.65 -22.62 -27.69
C ASP A 282 7.25 -23.11 -26.36
N GLN A 283 6.54 -22.78 -25.28
CA GLN A 283 5.98 -23.76 -24.34
C GLN A 283 4.83 -23.12 -23.54
N GLN A 284 3.60 -23.39 -23.96
CA GLN A 284 2.38 -23.08 -23.20
C GLN A 284 2.26 -24.06 -22.04
N THR A 285 2.30 -23.57 -20.80
CA THR A 285 1.74 -24.26 -19.64
C THR A 285 0.54 -23.47 -19.15
N THR A 286 -0.61 -24.11 -19.34
CA THR A 286 -1.95 -23.77 -18.88
C THR A 286 -2.01 -23.64 -17.36
N ASP A 287 -2.33 -22.46 -16.83
CA ASP A 287 -2.80 -22.32 -15.44
C ASP A 287 -3.74 -21.11 -15.19
N ASP A 288 -4.26 -20.43 -16.22
CA ASP A 288 -5.20 -19.30 -16.07
C ASP A 288 -6.61 -19.55 -16.65
N ILE A 289 -7.08 -20.81 -16.63
CA ILE A 289 -8.48 -21.16 -17.01
C ILE A 289 -9.39 -21.37 -15.78
N PHE A 290 -8.86 -21.34 -14.55
CA PHE A 290 -9.61 -21.78 -13.36
C PHE A 290 -10.38 -20.70 -12.58
N SER A 291 -10.45 -19.46 -13.08
CA SER A 291 -11.23 -18.38 -12.44
C SER A 291 -12.57 -18.10 -13.12
N ALA A 292 -12.73 -18.41 -14.41
CA ALA A 292 -13.94 -18.07 -15.18
C ALA A 292 -15.12 -19.02 -14.94
N GLU A 293 -14.89 -20.32 -14.72
CA GLU A 293 -15.99 -21.30 -14.53
C GLU A 293 -16.73 -21.15 -13.18
N MET A 294 -16.10 -20.51 -12.19
CA MET A 294 -16.70 -20.35 -10.86
C MET A 294 -17.63 -19.13 -10.78
N GLU A 295 -17.39 -18.08 -11.56
CA GLU A 295 -18.27 -16.90 -11.63
C GLU A 295 -19.50 -17.13 -12.51
N GLU A 296 -19.37 -17.89 -13.60
CA GLU A 296 -20.51 -18.22 -14.47
C GLU A 296 -21.53 -19.15 -13.78
N SER A 297 -21.05 -20.02 -12.88
CA SER A 297 -21.91 -20.89 -12.06
C SER A 297 -22.67 -20.14 -10.96
N LEU A 298 -22.18 -18.97 -10.51
CA LEU A 298 -22.82 -18.14 -9.50
C LEU A 298 -23.88 -17.20 -10.11
N LEU A 299 -23.69 -16.76 -11.35
CA LEU A 299 -24.63 -15.90 -12.08
C LEU A 299 -25.86 -16.65 -12.61
N LEU A 300 -25.76 -17.96 -12.86
CA LEU A 300 -26.90 -18.82 -13.26
C LEU A 300 -27.87 -19.17 -12.11
N MET A 301 -27.57 -18.79 -10.86
CA MET A 301 -28.42 -19.09 -9.70
C MET A 301 -29.31 -17.91 -9.27
N SER A 302 -29.16 -16.72 -9.88
CA SER A 302 -29.96 -15.53 -9.54
C SER A 302 -31.20 -15.31 -10.41
N GLU A 303 -31.42 -16.10 -11.46
CA GLU A 303 -32.63 -16.04 -12.28
C GLU A 303 -33.48 -17.31 -12.13
N SER A 304 -34.13 -17.48 -10.98
CA SER A 304 -35.37 -18.27 -10.90
C SER A 304 -36.18 -17.87 -9.67
N GLY A 305 -37.30 -17.21 -9.92
CA GLY A 305 -38.53 -17.17 -9.11
C GLY A 305 -38.41 -17.20 -7.58
N ASN A 306 -38.85 -16.10 -6.94
CA ASN A 306 -39.19 -16.02 -5.52
C ASN A 306 -39.95 -17.27 -5.02
N VAL A 307 -39.27 -18.13 -4.26
CA VAL A 307 -39.90 -19.08 -3.36
C VAL A 307 -39.22 -18.92 -1.99
N THR A 308 -39.89 -18.20 -1.09
CA THR A 308 -39.50 -18.12 0.31
C THR A 308 -39.70 -19.49 0.96
N LEU A 309 -38.67 -20.33 0.95
CA LEU A 309 -38.68 -21.61 1.66
C LEU A 309 -38.57 -21.34 3.17
N SER A 310 -39.69 -21.40 3.88
CA SER A 310 -39.75 -21.33 5.34
C SER A 310 -39.64 -22.74 5.94
N GLY A 311 -38.82 -22.88 6.99
CA GLY A 311 -38.82 -24.05 7.88
C GLY A 311 -37.76 -25.14 7.61
N PHE A 312 -38.11 -26.38 7.93
CA PHE A 312 -37.24 -27.57 8.04
C PHE A 312 -36.41 -27.88 6.78
N GLN A 313 -36.88 -27.43 5.62
CA GLN A 313 -36.22 -27.65 4.33
C GLN A 313 -34.97 -26.75 4.16
N LEU A 314 -35.04 -25.51 4.64
CA LEU A 314 -33.90 -24.58 4.67
C LEU A 314 -32.84 -25.05 5.67
N TRP A 315 -33.27 -25.55 6.84
CA TRP A 315 -32.38 -26.16 7.84
C TRP A 315 -31.65 -27.39 7.29
N ARG A 316 -32.36 -28.27 6.56
CA ARG A 316 -31.72 -29.43 5.89
C ARG A 316 -30.66 -29.01 4.87
N GLN A 317 -30.93 -27.99 4.05
CA GLN A 317 -29.95 -27.47 3.10
C GLN A 317 -28.73 -26.86 3.80
N GLN A 318 -28.94 -26.10 4.89
CA GLN A 318 -27.86 -25.53 5.68
C GLN A 318 -27.00 -26.59 6.37
N VAL A 319 -27.61 -27.64 6.92
CA VAL A 319 -26.90 -28.77 7.55
C VAL A 319 -26.10 -29.57 6.51
N LEU A 320 -26.67 -29.81 5.33
CA LEU A 320 -25.95 -30.47 4.24
C LEU A 320 -24.78 -29.62 3.72
N ALA A 321 -24.95 -28.31 3.61
CA ALA A 321 -23.87 -27.39 3.25
C ALA A 321 -22.76 -27.39 4.31
N ALA A 322 -23.10 -27.32 5.60
CA ALA A 322 -22.14 -27.39 6.69
C ALA A 322 -21.39 -28.74 6.72
N ALA A 323 -22.09 -29.85 6.48
CA ALA A 323 -21.47 -31.17 6.37
C ALA A 323 -20.52 -31.27 5.17
N ARG A 324 -20.89 -30.68 4.02
CA ARG A 324 -20.04 -30.63 2.82
C ARG A 324 -18.78 -29.78 3.05
N ILE A 325 -18.92 -28.63 3.70
CA ILE A 325 -17.77 -27.79 4.11
C ILE A 325 -16.84 -28.57 5.03
N ARG A 326 -17.38 -29.27 6.03
CA ARG A 326 -16.59 -30.06 6.99
C ARG A 326 -15.88 -31.23 6.33
N TYR A 327 -16.52 -31.89 5.36
CA TYR A 327 -15.91 -32.94 4.54
C TYR A 327 -14.77 -32.41 3.66
N LEU A 328 -14.97 -31.27 3.00
CA LEU A 328 -13.93 -30.63 2.19
C LEU A 328 -12.74 -30.20 3.04
N LYS A 329 -12.97 -29.66 4.24
CA LYS A 329 -11.92 -29.29 5.19
C LYS A 329 -11.08 -30.51 5.61
N LEU A 330 -11.74 -31.61 5.98
CA LEU A 330 -11.08 -32.88 6.31
C LEU A 330 -10.29 -33.47 5.12
N LYS A 331 -10.82 -33.35 3.90
CA LYS A 331 -10.15 -33.81 2.67
C LYS A 331 -8.91 -32.98 2.34
N HIS A 332 -8.93 -31.68 2.62
CA HIS A 332 -7.75 -30.82 2.49
C HIS A 332 -6.72 -31.12 3.58
N ASP A 333 -7.13 -31.31 4.83
CA ASP A 333 -6.23 -31.64 5.94
C ASP A 333 -5.54 -33.01 5.76
N THR A 334 -6.21 -33.99 5.12
CA THR A 334 -5.58 -35.30 4.79
C THR A 334 -4.58 -35.23 3.62
N LYS A 335 -4.68 -34.23 2.73
CA LYS A 335 -3.63 -33.97 1.73
C LYS A 335 -2.38 -33.38 2.39
N THR A 336 -2.54 -32.53 3.40
CA THR A 336 -1.43 -31.96 4.18
C THR A 336 -0.69 -33.02 5.01
N PHE A 337 -1.40 -34.06 5.48
CA PHE A 337 -0.81 -35.17 6.25
C PHE A 337 -0.11 -36.25 5.39
N ARG A 338 -0.30 -36.23 4.06
CA ARG A 338 0.35 -37.18 3.13
C ARG A 338 1.63 -36.62 2.47
N SER A 339 2.04 -35.41 2.84
CA SER A 339 3.29 -34.78 2.38
C SER A 339 4.30 -34.50 3.50
N MET A 340 4.16 -35.16 4.65
CA MET A 340 5.23 -35.40 5.64
C MET A 340 5.56 -36.89 5.59
#